data_AF-A0A2C9UBS7-F1
#
_entry.id   AF-A0A2C9UBS7-F1
#
_cell.length_a   1.000
_cell.length_b   1.000
_cell.length_c   1.000
_cell.angle_alpha   90.00
_cell.angle_beta   90.00
_cell.angle_gamma   90.00
#
_symmetry.space_group_name_H-M   'P 1'
#
loop_
_entity.id
_entity.type
_entity.pdbx_description
1 polymer ?
#
loop_
_entity_poly.entity_id
_entity_poly.type
_entity_poly.pdbx_seq_one_letter_code
_entity_poly.pdbx_strand_id
1 'polypeptide(L)'
;MHSLLAIFTLIFTASTLQLPPALALTSCRTSCGSIDIRYPFGVDDGCGAPQFRGMFNCSSDLFFTTPSGSYKVQHIDYDKKTMVVYDPAMSTCSILQPHHDFVMTEIQSFIIRPTPDTVFALLNCSIDSPVLNHYKNLCFNFSEHSCDELYGSCNAFRVFHLLTNSSPPCCFTGYDTVKFMSMNILDCSHYTTVINVDNLKGIGPLDWVYGIKLSFSVPDAGCERCSLSGGTCGFDTETEGMVCLCSASTNATRECAAGSVTAGDGSNNFPWKFCYALVLISSVLMILLCN
;
A
#
# COMPACT_ATOMS: atom_id res chain seq x y z
N MET A 1 33.03 -53.49 -23.24
CA MET A 1 31.94 -53.40 -22.23
C MET A 1 32.12 -52.26 -21.23
N HIS A 2 33.29 -52.03 -20.61
CA HIS A 2 33.45 -50.95 -19.62
C HIS A 2 33.30 -49.51 -20.16
N SER A 3 33.70 -49.24 -21.41
CA SER A 3 33.57 -47.90 -22.01
C SER A 3 32.11 -47.50 -22.31
N LEU A 4 31.26 -48.48 -22.68
CA LEU A 4 29.83 -48.26 -22.94
C LEU A 4 29.04 -48.00 -21.65
N LEU A 5 29.41 -48.66 -20.55
CA LEU A 5 28.79 -48.43 -19.23
C LEU A 5 29.04 -47.00 -18.71
N ALA A 6 30.25 -46.48 -18.95
CA ALA A 6 30.64 -45.14 -18.52
C ALA A 6 29.92 -44.03 -19.30
N ILE A 7 29.61 -44.26 -20.58
CA ILE A 7 28.82 -43.33 -21.40
C ILE A 7 27.36 -43.33 -20.93
N PHE A 8 26.83 -44.51 -20.56
CA PHE A 8 25.45 -44.65 -20.10
C PHE A 8 25.21 -43.98 -18.74
N THR A 9 26.17 -44.06 -17.80
CA THR A 9 26.09 -43.34 -16.51
C THR A 9 26.18 -41.82 -16.68
N LEU A 10 26.93 -41.33 -17.66
CA LEU A 10 27.05 -39.90 -17.97
C LEU A 10 25.75 -39.30 -18.57
N ILE A 11 25.02 -40.08 -19.38
CA ILE A 11 23.73 -39.66 -19.94
C ILE A 11 22.63 -39.68 -18.86
N PHE A 12 22.69 -40.62 -17.92
CA PHE A 12 21.75 -40.71 -16.81
C PHE A 12 21.91 -39.56 -15.80
N THR A 13 23.15 -39.14 -15.51
CA THR A 13 23.41 -38.00 -14.61
C THR A 13 23.09 -36.65 -15.25
N ALA A 14 23.24 -36.51 -16.57
CA ALA A 14 22.81 -35.30 -17.30
C ALA A 14 21.26 -35.14 -17.30
N SER A 15 20.52 -36.26 -17.24
CA SER A 15 19.04 -36.25 -17.24
C SER A 15 18.42 -35.93 -15.88
N THR A 16 19.21 -35.94 -14.80
CA THR A 16 18.78 -35.58 -13.43
C THR A 16 19.14 -34.17 -13.03
N LEU A 17 19.65 -33.34 -13.95
CA LEU A 17 19.84 -31.91 -13.70
C LEU A 17 18.46 -31.25 -13.63
N GLN A 18 17.79 -31.39 -12.47
CA GLN A 18 16.64 -30.59 -12.13
C GLN A 18 17.12 -29.14 -12.11
N LEU A 19 16.67 -28.34 -13.08
CA LEU A 19 16.72 -26.90 -12.94
C LEU A 19 16.14 -26.55 -11.56
N PRO A 20 16.76 -25.64 -10.79
CA PRO A 20 16.11 -25.11 -9.61
C PRO A 20 14.71 -24.64 -10.02
N PRO A 21 13.67 -24.85 -9.19
CA PRO A 21 12.35 -24.33 -9.50
C PRO A 21 12.54 -22.85 -9.83
N ALA A 22 12.11 -22.46 -11.04
CA ALA A 22 12.06 -21.06 -11.42
C ALA A 22 11.44 -20.32 -10.23
N LEU A 23 12.16 -19.32 -9.72
CA LEU A 23 11.63 -18.43 -8.69
C LEU A 23 10.22 -18.06 -9.10
N ALA A 24 9.28 -18.26 -8.17
CA ALA A 24 7.86 -18.15 -8.41
C ALA A 24 7.54 -16.84 -9.16
N LEU A 25 6.67 -16.98 -10.18
CA LEU A 25 6.04 -15.92 -10.96
C LEU A 25 6.07 -14.55 -10.27
N THR A 26 6.84 -13.58 -10.78
CA THR A 26 6.65 -12.17 -10.38
C THR A 26 5.46 -11.59 -11.15
N SER A 27 4.28 -12.19 -10.98
CA SER A 27 3.04 -11.56 -11.37
C SER A 27 2.68 -10.58 -10.26
N CYS A 28 2.68 -9.29 -10.58
CA CYS A 28 2.29 -8.24 -9.63
C CYS A 28 0.92 -8.54 -9.03
N ARG A 29 0.83 -8.48 -7.70
CA ARG A 29 -0.45 -8.64 -7.01
C ARG A 29 -1.40 -7.51 -7.43
N THR A 30 -2.56 -7.91 -7.91
CA THR A 30 -3.64 -7.01 -8.33
C THR A 30 -4.64 -6.74 -7.22
N SER A 31 -4.52 -7.41 -6.07
CA SER A 31 -5.37 -7.19 -4.90
C SER A 31 -4.66 -7.60 -3.59
N CYS A 32 -5.10 -6.98 -2.50
CA CYS A 32 -4.73 -7.31 -1.14
C CYS A 32 -5.96 -7.24 -0.23
N GLY A 33 -6.40 -8.38 0.29
CA GLY A 33 -7.69 -8.47 0.98
C GLY A 33 -8.82 -8.08 0.03
N SER A 34 -9.62 -7.08 0.41
CA SER A 34 -10.70 -6.52 -0.42
C SER A 34 -10.30 -5.31 -1.25
N ILE A 35 -9.02 -4.93 -1.25
CA ILE A 35 -8.53 -3.73 -1.95
C ILE A 35 -7.86 -4.13 -3.26
N ASP A 36 -8.36 -3.61 -4.37
CA ASP A 36 -7.70 -3.72 -5.67
C ASP A 36 -6.45 -2.84 -5.72
N ILE A 37 -5.35 -3.41 -6.19
CA ILE A 37 -4.07 -2.73 -6.40
C ILE A 37 -3.91 -2.48 -7.89
N ARG A 38 -4.00 -1.21 -8.27
CA ARG A 38 -3.76 -0.70 -9.62
C ARG A 38 -2.70 0.39 -9.60
N TYR A 39 -2.13 0.63 -10.77
CA TYR A 39 -1.23 1.77 -11.01
C TYR A 39 -1.87 3.07 -10.48
N PRO A 40 -1.13 3.92 -9.75
CA PRO A 40 0.33 3.95 -9.61
C PRO A 40 0.90 3.08 -8.48
N PHE A 41 0.05 2.42 -7.70
CA PHE A 41 0.48 1.61 -6.56
C PHE A 41 1.00 0.25 -7.00
N GLY A 42 1.94 -0.27 -6.21
CA GLY A 42 2.46 -1.63 -6.29
C GLY A 42 2.88 -2.08 -4.89
N VAL A 43 2.69 -3.35 -4.61
CA VAL A 43 3.10 -3.98 -3.33
C VAL A 43 4.38 -4.78 -3.52
N ASP A 44 4.42 -5.58 -4.57
CA ASP A 44 5.60 -6.38 -4.90
C ASP A 44 6.67 -5.49 -5.54
N ASP A 45 7.93 -5.83 -5.28
CA ASP A 45 9.05 -5.04 -5.79
C ASP A 45 9.11 -5.12 -7.32
N GLY A 46 9.33 -3.98 -7.98
CA GLY A 46 9.27 -3.85 -9.43
C GLY A 46 7.85 -3.66 -10.01
N CYS A 47 6.80 -3.57 -9.19
CA CYS A 47 5.43 -3.33 -9.65
C CYS A 47 4.95 -1.89 -9.37
N GLY A 48 4.06 -1.37 -10.23
CA GLY A 48 3.52 -0.01 -10.07
C GLY A 48 4.51 1.06 -10.56
N ALA A 49 4.41 2.26 -9.98
CA ALA A 49 5.34 3.34 -10.31
C ALA A 49 6.48 3.40 -9.27
N PRO A 50 7.74 3.62 -9.68
CA PRO A 50 8.92 3.51 -8.82
C PRO A 50 8.89 4.47 -7.62
N GLN A 51 8.28 5.65 -7.76
CA GLN A 51 8.14 6.60 -6.65
C GLN A 51 7.20 6.11 -5.53
N PHE A 52 6.39 5.08 -5.75
CA PHE A 52 5.54 4.44 -4.74
C PHE A 52 6.15 3.18 -4.14
N ARG A 53 7.37 2.80 -4.58
CA ARG A 53 8.09 1.60 -4.12
C ARG A 53 8.21 1.58 -2.60
N GLY A 54 7.82 0.46 -1.99
CA GLY A 54 7.93 0.25 -0.54
C GLY A 54 6.97 1.08 0.33
N MET A 55 6.03 1.82 -0.28
CA MET A 55 5.04 2.60 0.48
C MET A 55 3.86 1.78 0.99
N PHE A 56 3.67 0.58 0.45
CA PHE A 56 2.56 -0.29 0.83
C PHE A 56 3.04 -1.68 1.23
N ASN A 57 2.40 -2.26 2.23
CA ASN A 57 2.59 -3.64 2.64
C ASN A 57 1.26 -4.38 2.57
N CYS A 58 1.29 -5.61 2.03
CA CYS A 58 0.15 -6.50 2.03
C CYS A 58 0.40 -7.73 2.89
N SER A 59 -0.43 -7.89 3.93
CA SER A 59 -0.56 -9.14 4.67
C SER A 59 -1.97 -9.72 4.40
N SER A 60 -2.88 -9.64 5.37
CA SER A 60 -4.32 -9.88 5.17
C SER A 60 -5.05 -8.66 4.62
N ASP A 61 -4.59 -7.48 5.01
CA ASP A 61 -5.10 -6.17 4.60
C ASP A 61 -3.95 -5.35 3.98
N LEU A 62 -4.31 -4.32 3.23
CA LEU A 62 -3.36 -3.35 2.68
C LEU A 62 -3.04 -2.27 3.72
N PHE A 63 -1.76 -2.00 3.92
CA PHE A 63 -1.27 -0.95 4.81
C PHE A 63 -0.42 0.06 4.04
N PHE A 64 -0.65 1.34 4.30
CA PHE A 64 0.22 2.43 3.90
C PHE A 64 1.28 2.65 4.98
N THR A 65 2.55 2.55 4.61
CA THR A 65 3.67 2.63 5.54
C THR A 65 4.30 4.01 5.51
N THR A 66 4.45 4.64 6.67
CA THR A 66 5.14 5.92 6.84
C THR A 66 6.23 5.77 7.93
N PRO A 67 7.08 6.79 8.15
CA PRO A 67 8.02 6.78 9.26
C PRO A 67 7.37 6.68 10.65
N SER A 68 6.10 7.10 10.78
CA SER A 68 5.38 7.05 12.06
C SER A 68 4.67 5.71 12.28
N GLY A 69 4.28 4.98 11.23
CA GLY A 69 3.62 3.70 11.41
C GLY A 69 3.07 3.07 10.15
N SER A 70 2.19 2.09 10.34
CA SER A 70 1.46 1.41 9.27
C SER A 70 -0.03 1.65 9.42
N TYR A 71 -0.63 2.28 8.42
CA TYR A 71 -2.01 2.77 8.44
C TYR A 71 -2.85 1.87 7.55
N LYS A 72 -3.91 1.27 8.11
CA LYS A 72 -4.76 0.36 7.34
C LYS A 72 -5.47 1.15 6.24
N VAL A 73 -5.33 0.72 4.99
CA VAL A 73 -6.07 1.30 3.86
C VAL A 73 -7.50 0.79 3.93
N GLN A 74 -8.46 1.71 4.06
CA GLN A 74 -9.88 1.38 4.13
C GLN A 74 -10.49 1.23 2.73
N HIS A 75 -10.16 2.14 1.82
CA HIS A 75 -10.57 2.08 0.42
C HIS A 75 -9.71 3.00 -0.46
N ILE A 76 -9.71 2.73 -1.76
CA ILE A 76 -9.03 3.51 -2.79
C ILE A 76 -10.03 3.84 -3.90
N ASP A 77 -10.20 5.12 -4.19
CA ASP A 77 -10.98 5.64 -5.33
C ASP A 77 -9.98 6.12 -6.40
N TYR A 78 -9.77 5.28 -7.41
CA TYR A 78 -8.82 5.56 -8.48
C TYR A 78 -9.30 6.66 -9.45
N ASP A 79 -10.61 6.84 -9.58
CA ASP A 79 -11.19 7.87 -10.45
C ASP A 79 -10.99 9.25 -9.84
N LYS A 80 -11.21 9.37 -8.53
CA LYS A 80 -10.94 10.61 -7.76
C LYS A 80 -9.50 10.77 -7.34
N LYS A 81 -8.68 9.73 -7.50
CA LYS A 81 -7.27 9.67 -7.08
C LYS A 81 -7.13 9.94 -5.58
N THR A 82 -8.00 9.31 -4.79
CA THR A 82 -8.02 9.43 -3.34
C THR A 82 -8.02 8.08 -2.66
N MET A 83 -7.45 7.98 -1.46
CA MET A 83 -7.58 6.82 -0.59
C MET A 83 -7.85 7.27 0.84
N VAL A 84 -8.51 6.43 1.63
CA VAL A 84 -8.71 6.68 3.05
C VAL A 84 -7.95 5.65 3.85
N VAL A 85 -7.18 6.11 4.82
CA VAL A 85 -6.46 5.26 5.77
C VAL A 85 -6.98 5.47 7.19
N TYR A 86 -6.80 4.46 8.03
CA TYR A 86 -7.10 4.50 9.45
C TYR A 86 -5.81 4.39 10.26
N ASP A 87 -5.59 5.32 11.18
CA ASP A 87 -4.53 5.21 12.18
C ASP A 87 -5.05 4.48 13.43
N PRO A 88 -4.51 3.31 13.80
CA PRO A 88 -4.85 2.69 15.08
C PRO A 88 -4.45 3.53 16.31
N ALA A 89 -3.50 4.46 16.19
CA ALA A 89 -3.01 5.31 17.26
C ALA A 89 -3.70 6.69 17.35
N MET A 90 -4.64 7.00 16.46
CA MET A 90 -5.47 8.20 16.61
C MET A 90 -6.66 7.91 17.53
N SER A 91 -7.05 8.91 18.33
CA SER A 91 -8.25 8.78 19.16
C SER A 91 -9.53 8.87 18.31
N THR A 92 -10.63 8.34 18.83
CA THR A 92 -11.97 8.46 18.26
C THR A 92 -12.96 8.83 19.37
N CYS A 93 -14.23 9.07 19.02
CA CYS A 93 -15.25 9.41 20.00
C CYS A 93 -15.43 8.36 21.12
N SER A 94 -15.06 7.11 20.84
CA SER A 94 -15.23 5.95 21.72
C SER A 94 -13.92 5.44 22.32
N ILE A 95 -12.77 5.77 21.75
CA ILE A 95 -11.46 5.23 22.16
C ILE A 95 -10.46 6.39 22.28
N LEU A 96 -9.85 6.52 23.47
CA LEU A 96 -8.71 7.41 23.67
C LEU A 96 -7.42 6.63 23.43
N GLN A 97 -6.63 7.06 22.46
CA GLN A 97 -5.32 6.48 22.15
C GLN A 97 -4.20 7.28 22.80
N PRO A 98 -3.01 6.71 23.04
CA PRO A 98 -1.86 7.44 23.58
C PRO A 98 -1.27 8.43 22.56
N HIS A 99 -0.30 9.23 23.02
CA HIS A 99 0.41 10.19 22.18
C HIS A 99 1.10 9.52 20.97
N HIS A 100 0.75 9.98 19.76
CA HIS A 100 1.34 9.52 18.51
C HIS A 100 1.28 10.60 17.43
N ASP A 101 2.39 10.93 16.78
CA ASP A 101 2.40 11.91 15.69
C ASP A 101 2.21 11.23 14.33
N PHE A 102 1.37 11.80 13.45
CA PHE A 102 1.27 11.37 12.05
C PHE A 102 2.36 12.03 11.20
N VAL A 103 3.39 11.25 10.88
CA VAL A 103 4.60 11.70 10.16
C VAL A 103 4.74 10.97 8.82
N MET A 104 4.99 11.70 7.74
CA MET A 104 5.25 11.18 6.40
C MET A 104 6.62 11.66 5.91
N THR A 105 7.23 10.94 4.97
CA THR A 105 8.44 11.45 4.30
C THR A 105 8.10 12.64 3.38
N GLU A 106 9.11 13.40 2.96
CA GLU A 106 8.91 14.50 2.01
C GLU A 106 8.25 14.01 0.72
N ILE A 107 8.75 12.91 0.16
CA ILE A 107 8.21 12.28 -1.06
C ILE A 107 6.75 11.87 -0.82
N GLN A 108 6.46 11.17 0.28
CA GLN A 108 5.10 10.76 0.60
C GLN A 108 4.17 11.96 0.71
N SER A 109 4.55 13.02 1.44
CA SER A 109 3.73 14.24 1.57
C SER A 109 3.54 15.01 0.25
N PHE A 110 4.35 14.71 -0.75
CA PHE A 110 4.26 15.29 -2.09
C PHE A 110 3.38 14.47 -3.04
N ILE A 111 3.54 13.13 -3.07
CA ILE A 111 2.81 12.24 -4.00
C ILE A 111 1.56 11.58 -3.42
N ILE A 112 1.43 11.53 -2.08
CA ILE A 112 0.28 11.03 -1.32
C ILE A 112 0.00 12.03 -0.20
N ARG A 113 -0.75 13.09 -0.47
CA ARG A 113 -0.97 14.17 0.50
C ARG A 113 -2.34 14.04 1.18
N PRO A 114 -2.45 14.30 2.49
CA PRO A 114 -3.75 14.54 3.11
C PRO A 114 -4.55 15.61 2.39
N THR A 115 -5.82 15.31 2.15
CA THR A 115 -6.73 16.22 1.44
C THR A 115 -7.14 17.38 2.34
N PRO A 116 -7.50 18.56 1.78
CA PRO A 116 -7.92 19.71 2.58
C PRO A 116 -9.16 19.49 3.44
N ASP A 117 -10.01 18.53 3.07
CA ASP A 117 -11.19 18.10 3.85
C ASP A 117 -10.85 17.07 4.94
N THR A 118 -9.57 16.80 5.19
CA THR A 118 -9.08 16.07 6.36
C THR A 118 -8.63 17.06 7.43
N VAL A 119 -9.37 17.10 8.54
CA VAL A 119 -9.07 17.97 9.68
C VAL A 119 -8.42 17.18 10.80
N PHE A 120 -7.32 17.71 11.32
CA PHE A 120 -6.62 17.21 12.50
C PHE A 120 -7.13 17.97 13.73
N ALA A 121 -7.67 17.26 14.71
CA ALA A 121 -8.04 17.83 16.00
C ALA A 121 -6.97 17.47 17.03
N LEU A 122 -6.25 18.47 17.51
CA LEU A 122 -5.30 18.34 18.61
C LEU A 122 -6.03 18.49 19.94
N LEU A 123 -5.87 17.50 20.82
CA LEU A 123 -6.66 17.33 22.02
C LEU A 123 -5.80 17.41 23.27
N ASN A 124 -6.44 17.86 24.34
CA ASN A 124 -5.88 18.05 25.68
C ASN A 124 -4.53 18.76 25.60
N CYS A 125 -4.56 19.95 25.01
CA CYS A 125 -3.43 20.85 24.93
C CYS A 125 -3.28 21.63 26.23
N SER A 126 -2.04 21.97 26.57
CA SER A 126 -1.73 22.82 27.71
C SER A 126 -2.32 24.22 27.55
N ILE A 127 -2.62 24.88 28.67
CA ILE A 127 -3.06 26.29 28.67
C ILE A 127 -1.97 27.24 28.16
N ASP A 128 -0.71 26.83 28.27
CA ASP A 128 0.46 27.56 27.79
C ASP A 128 0.86 27.18 26.36
N SER A 129 0.07 26.32 25.71
CA SER A 129 0.35 25.82 24.38
C SER A 129 0.56 26.97 23.36
N PRO A 130 1.56 26.85 22.47
CA PRO A 130 1.74 27.79 21.37
C PRO A 130 0.50 27.94 20.48
N VAL A 131 -0.36 26.91 20.34
CA VAL A 131 -1.58 26.98 19.51
C VAL A 131 -2.65 27.91 20.07
N LEU A 132 -2.56 28.31 21.35
CA LEU A 132 -3.51 29.25 21.95
C LEU A 132 -3.03 30.70 21.91
N ASN A 133 -1.73 30.88 21.74
CA ASN A 133 -1.07 32.18 21.79
C ASN A 133 -0.45 32.51 20.43
N HIS A 134 0.81 32.11 20.22
CA HIS A 134 1.60 32.52 19.07
C HIS A 134 1.08 31.97 17.73
N TYR A 135 0.56 30.75 17.73
CA TYR A 135 0.07 30.03 16.55
C TYR A 135 -1.46 29.88 16.52
N LYS A 136 -2.18 30.79 17.18
CA LYS A 136 -3.65 30.79 17.23
C LYS A 136 -4.32 30.80 15.86
N ASN A 137 -3.67 31.41 14.87
CA ASN A 137 -4.16 31.50 13.50
C ASN A 137 -4.10 30.17 12.72
N LEU A 138 -3.39 29.16 13.23
CA LEU A 138 -3.36 27.80 12.65
C LEU A 138 -4.57 26.97 13.08
N CYS A 139 -5.27 27.41 14.12
CA CYS A 139 -6.49 26.79 14.61
C CYS A 139 -7.71 27.42 13.94
N PHE A 140 -8.65 26.59 13.51
CA PHE A 140 -9.92 27.02 12.93
C PHE A 140 -11.07 26.21 13.50
N ASN A 141 -12.30 26.64 13.21
CA ASN A 141 -13.49 25.81 13.36
C ASN A 141 -13.93 25.36 11.98
N PHE A 142 -14.50 24.16 11.87
CA PHE A 142 -15.05 23.64 10.63
C PHE A 142 -16.52 23.28 10.83
N SER A 143 -17.36 23.53 9.83
CA SER A 143 -18.77 23.10 9.81
C SER A 143 -19.59 23.38 11.08
N GLU A 144 -19.32 24.52 11.74
CA GLU A 144 -19.94 24.96 13.01
C GLU A 144 -19.59 24.10 14.24
N HIS A 145 -18.62 23.21 14.13
CA HIS A 145 -18.13 22.38 15.23
C HIS A 145 -17.05 23.07 16.06
N SER A 146 -17.09 22.80 17.37
CA SER A 146 -16.14 23.33 18.34
C SER A 146 -15.49 22.20 19.16
N CYS A 147 -14.36 22.52 19.79
CA CYS A 147 -13.71 21.59 20.71
C CYS A 147 -14.61 21.25 21.92
N ASP A 148 -15.39 22.20 22.42
CA ASP A 148 -16.29 21.98 23.56
C ASP A 148 -17.37 20.93 23.22
N GLU A 149 -17.92 20.99 22.00
CA GLU A 149 -18.85 19.99 21.49
C GLU A 149 -18.17 18.61 21.41
N LEU A 150 -16.95 18.56 20.87
CA LEU A 150 -16.19 17.32 20.74
C LEU A 150 -15.94 16.66 22.11
N TYR A 151 -15.45 17.42 23.08
CA TYR A 151 -15.20 16.92 24.42
C TYR A 151 -16.49 16.55 25.18
N GLY A 152 -17.59 17.28 24.95
CA GLY A 152 -18.87 17.05 25.61
C GLY A 152 -19.63 15.84 25.05
N SER A 153 -19.52 15.61 23.73
CA SER A 153 -20.27 14.56 23.03
C SER A 153 -19.58 13.20 23.06
N CYS A 154 -18.24 13.17 23.15
CA CYS A 154 -17.47 11.94 23.04
C CYS A 154 -17.08 11.34 24.38
N ASN A 155 -17.49 10.09 24.61
CA ASN A 155 -17.21 9.36 25.85
C ASN A 155 -15.71 9.26 26.15
N ALA A 156 -14.88 9.03 25.13
CA ALA A 156 -13.42 8.94 25.30
C ALA A 156 -12.79 10.24 25.79
N PHE A 157 -13.38 11.39 25.46
CA PHE A 157 -12.81 12.71 25.70
C PHE A 157 -13.36 13.38 26.97
N ARG A 158 -14.43 12.84 27.55
CA ARG A 158 -15.00 13.34 28.82
C ARG A 158 -14.02 13.26 29.99
N VAL A 159 -13.03 12.36 29.95
CA VAL A 159 -11.99 12.26 31.00
C VAL A 159 -11.24 13.58 31.18
N PHE A 160 -11.09 14.35 30.11
CA PHE A 160 -10.40 15.64 30.15
C PHE A 160 -11.17 16.69 30.94
N HIS A 161 -12.49 16.70 30.86
CA HIS A 161 -13.34 17.60 31.68
C HIS A 161 -13.26 17.29 33.17
N LEU A 162 -13.17 16.00 33.52
CA LEU A 162 -13.16 15.56 34.91
C LEU A 162 -11.91 15.99 35.67
N LEU A 163 -10.79 16.23 34.96
CA LEU A 163 -9.51 16.53 35.57
C LEU A 163 -9.33 18.04 35.84
N THR A 164 -9.90 18.91 35.03
CA THR A 164 -9.59 20.35 35.03
C THR A 164 -10.75 21.26 35.45
N ASN A 165 -11.95 20.73 35.73
CA ASN A 165 -13.19 21.51 35.97
C ASN A 165 -13.61 22.46 34.82
N SER A 166 -12.84 22.47 33.73
CA SER A 166 -13.08 23.14 32.44
C SER A 166 -12.56 22.25 31.32
N SER A 167 -13.05 22.41 30.09
CA SER A 167 -12.50 21.69 28.93
C SER A 167 -11.06 22.16 28.69
N PRO A 168 -10.05 21.27 28.62
CA PRO A 168 -8.72 21.71 28.24
C PRO A 168 -8.74 22.23 26.80
N PRO A 169 -7.84 23.17 26.46
CA PRO A 169 -7.76 23.68 25.12
C PRO A 169 -7.59 22.59 24.05
N CYS A 170 -8.14 22.86 22.87
CA CYS A 170 -8.01 22.03 21.67
C CYS A 170 -7.90 22.91 20.44
N CYS A 171 -7.41 22.35 19.34
CA CYS A 171 -7.18 23.05 18.09
C CYS A 171 -7.53 22.15 16.91
N PHE A 172 -8.47 22.57 16.07
CA PHE A 172 -8.62 21.97 14.75
C PHE A 172 -7.67 22.65 13.77
N THR A 173 -6.95 21.86 13.00
CA THR A 173 -5.93 22.34 12.07
C THR A 173 -5.80 21.42 10.85
N GLY A 174 -5.01 21.85 9.88
CA GLY A 174 -4.71 21.10 8.66
C GLY A 174 -3.41 20.30 8.76
N TYR A 175 -3.21 19.40 7.79
CA TYR A 175 -1.97 18.62 7.71
C TYR A 175 -0.72 19.50 7.53
N ASP A 176 -0.84 20.63 6.84
CA ASP A 176 0.23 21.60 6.66
C ASP A 176 0.79 22.13 7.99
N THR A 177 -0.02 22.19 9.04
CA THR A 177 0.45 22.57 10.38
C THR A 177 1.14 21.40 11.08
N VAL A 178 0.47 20.25 11.20
CA VAL A 178 1.01 19.09 11.93
C VAL A 178 2.22 18.43 11.24
N LYS A 179 2.41 18.70 9.94
CA LYS A 179 3.62 18.31 9.21
C LYS A 179 4.89 18.98 9.77
N PHE A 180 4.80 20.23 10.23
CA PHE A 180 5.95 21.00 10.72
C PHE A 180 5.95 21.16 12.24
N MET A 181 4.79 21.04 12.88
CA MET A 181 4.60 21.22 14.30
C MET A 181 4.08 19.92 14.92
N SER A 182 4.98 19.14 15.52
CA SER A 182 4.58 17.93 16.26
C SER A 182 3.71 18.27 17.47
N MET A 183 2.97 17.30 17.99
CA MET A 183 2.15 17.51 19.18
C MET A 183 2.98 17.93 20.40
N ASN A 184 4.23 17.47 20.50
CA ASN A 184 5.17 17.93 21.52
C ASN A 184 5.49 19.42 21.42
N ILE A 185 5.66 19.96 20.20
CA ILE A 185 5.89 21.40 20.00
C ILE A 185 4.62 22.19 20.34
N LEU A 186 3.47 21.64 19.99
CA LEU A 186 2.17 22.26 20.26
C LEU A 186 1.65 22.00 21.67
N ASP A 187 2.42 21.29 22.51
CA ASP A 187 2.06 20.93 23.89
C ASP A 187 0.64 20.33 23.98
N CYS A 188 0.34 19.38 23.07
CA CYS A 188 -0.89 18.60 23.03
C CYS A 188 -0.56 17.12 23.24
N SER A 189 -1.51 16.36 23.81
CA SER A 189 -1.24 14.98 24.22
C SER A 189 -1.83 13.93 23.28
N HIS A 190 -2.90 14.27 22.56
CA HIS A 190 -3.60 13.34 21.69
C HIS A 190 -4.07 14.05 20.42
N TYR A 191 -4.37 13.27 19.40
CA TYR A 191 -5.05 13.78 18.23
C TYR A 191 -6.15 12.84 17.75
N THR A 192 -7.05 13.39 16.95
CA THR A 192 -7.99 12.63 16.12
C THR A 192 -8.08 13.28 14.75
N THR A 193 -8.56 12.55 13.76
CA THR A 193 -8.77 13.08 12.41
C THR A 193 -10.14 12.73 11.89
N VAL A 194 -10.74 13.69 11.18
CA VAL A 194 -12.05 13.56 10.55
C VAL A 194 -11.97 13.95 9.09
N ILE A 195 -12.78 13.29 8.26
CA ILE A 195 -12.77 13.47 6.81
C ILE A 195 -14.16 13.89 6.30
N ASN A 196 -14.20 14.41 5.07
CA ASN A 196 -15.42 14.90 4.42
C ASN A 196 -16.14 15.97 5.27
N VAL A 197 -15.36 16.88 5.88
CA VAL A 197 -15.86 17.87 6.84
C VAL A 197 -16.97 18.76 6.29
N ASP A 198 -16.99 19.01 4.99
CA ASP A 198 -18.04 19.79 4.31
C ASP A 198 -19.45 19.19 4.51
N ASN A 199 -19.55 17.88 4.74
CA ASN A 199 -20.80 17.17 4.94
C ASN A 199 -21.17 16.98 6.42
N LEU A 200 -20.38 17.51 7.35
CA LEU A 200 -20.60 17.30 8.79
C LEU A 200 -21.50 18.36 9.44
N LYS A 201 -21.92 19.40 8.72
CA LYS A 201 -22.78 20.44 9.29
C LYS A 201 -24.07 19.83 9.88
N GLY A 202 -24.26 19.98 11.19
CA GLY A 202 -25.41 19.44 11.92
C GLY A 202 -25.29 17.95 12.29
N ILE A 203 -24.15 17.31 12.02
CA ILE A 203 -23.84 15.93 12.41
C ILE A 203 -22.91 15.96 13.62
N GLY A 204 -23.34 15.37 14.73
CA GLY A 204 -22.55 15.39 15.96
C GLY A 204 -21.30 14.49 15.91
N PRO A 205 -20.31 14.70 16.82
CA PRO A 205 -19.06 13.95 16.86
C PRO A 205 -19.17 12.42 16.90
N LEU A 206 -20.26 11.89 17.45
CA LEU A 206 -20.53 10.45 17.53
C LEU A 206 -20.70 9.81 16.14
N ASP A 207 -21.22 10.57 15.18
CA ASP A 207 -21.54 10.12 13.83
C ASP A 207 -20.54 10.61 12.78
N TRP A 208 -19.41 11.20 13.21
CA TRP A 208 -18.35 11.64 12.32
C TRP A 208 -17.61 10.47 11.65
N VAL A 209 -17.09 10.73 10.46
CA VAL A 209 -16.24 9.77 9.75
C VAL A 209 -14.78 10.00 10.14
N TYR A 210 -14.28 9.12 11.00
CA TYR A 210 -12.89 9.13 11.46
C TYR A 210 -11.95 8.44 10.47
N GLY A 211 -10.84 9.09 10.15
CA GLY A 211 -9.84 8.59 9.21
C GLY A 211 -8.96 9.70 8.65
N ILE A 212 -8.06 9.35 7.76
CA ILE A 212 -7.19 10.29 7.05
C ILE A 212 -7.41 10.07 5.56
N LYS A 213 -7.96 11.07 4.87
CA LYS A 213 -8.20 11.02 3.44
C LYS A 213 -6.99 11.62 2.74
N LEU A 214 -6.44 10.87 1.79
CA LEU A 214 -5.20 11.17 1.09
C LEU A 214 -5.53 11.29 -0.40
N SER A 215 -5.02 12.30 -1.09
CA SER A 215 -4.97 12.36 -2.54
C SER A 215 -3.62 11.88 -3.04
N PHE A 216 -3.59 11.21 -4.19
CA PHE A 216 -2.36 10.71 -4.79
C PHE A 216 -2.17 11.17 -6.23
N SER A 217 -0.91 11.32 -6.64
CA SER A 217 -0.55 11.66 -8.03
C SER A 217 -0.36 10.40 -8.87
N VAL A 218 -0.82 10.45 -10.13
CA VAL A 218 -0.61 9.37 -11.09
C VAL A 218 0.45 9.85 -12.09
N PRO A 219 1.64 9.23 -12.13
CA PRO A 219 2.69 9.65 -13.05
C PRO A 219 2.32 9.32 -14.49
N ASP A 220 2.61 10.23 -15.42
CA ASP A 220 2.47 9.99 -16.85
C ASP A 220 3.72 9.24 -17.38
N ALA A 221 3.80 7.96 -17.03
CA ALA A 221 4.92 7.10 -17.35
C ALA A 221 4.66 6.19 -18.57
N GLY A 222 3.58 6.43 -19.31
CA GLY A 222 3.17 5.56 -20.42
C GLY A 222 2.56 4.22 -19.98
N CYS A 223 2.14 4.10 -18.72
CA CYS A 223 1.48 2.90 -18.20
C CYS A 223 0.17 2.58 -18.96
N GLU A 224 -0.54 3.60 -19.43
CA GLU A 224 -1.78 3.43 -20.20
C GLU A 224 -1.61 2.50 -21.41
N ARG A 225 -0.54 2.68 -22.21
CA ARG A 225 -0.26 1.82 -23.37
C ARG A 225 0.06 0.38 -22.97
N CYS A 226 0.80 0.21 -21.88
CA CYS A 226 1.12 -1.10 -21.35
C CYS A 226 -0.15 -1.85 -20.94
N SER A 227 -1.02 -1.20 -20.15
CA SER A 227 -2.29 -1.77 -19.71
C SER A 227 -3.22 -2.11 -20.87
N LEU A 228 -3.30 -1.26 -21.90
CA LEU A 228 -4.11 -1.52 -23.09
C LEU A 228 -3.62 -2.74 -23.90
N SER A 229 -2.31 -3.00 -23.87
CA SER A 229 -1.71 -4.18 -24.52
C SER A 229 -1.86 -5.48 -23.70
N GLY A 230 -2.49 -5.42 -22.52
CA GLY A 230 -2.66 -6.56 -21.61
C GLY A 230 -1.49 -6.79 -20.66
N GLY A 231 -0.55 -5.84 -20.58
CA GLY A 231 0.59 -5.89 -19.66
C GLY A 231 0.32 -5.17 -18.33
N THR A 232 1.17 -5.47 -17.35
CA THR A 232 1.16 -4.79 -16.04
C THR A 232 2.30 -3.78 -15.98
N CYS A 233 2.01 -2.59 -15.46
CA CYS A 233 3.03 -1.55 -15.30
C CYS A 233 3.92 -1.85 -14.11
N GLY A 234 5.22 -1.74 -14.34
CA GLY A 234 6.25 -1.92 -13.33
C GLY A 234 7.48 -1.07 -13.61
N PHE A 235 8.54 -1.38 -12.90
CA PHE A 235 9.83 -0.76 -13.05
C PHE A 235 10.95 -1.77 -12.79
N ASP A 236 12.11 -1.51 -13.37
CA ASP A 236 13.33 -2.27 -13.12
C ASP A 236 13.89 -1.92 -11.74
N THR A 237 14.10 -2.90 -10.87
CA THR A 237 14.43 -2.66 -9.45
C THR A 237 15.83 -2.09 -9.23
N GLU A 238 16.72 -2.19 -10.22
CA GLU A 238 18.10 -1.70 -10.17
C GLU A 238 18.20 -0.27 -10.71
N THR A 239 17.57 0.00 -11.85
CA THR A 239 17.63 1.29 -12.55
C THR A 239 16.46 2.22 -12.24
N GLU A 240 15.39 1.71 -11.64
CA GLU A 240 14.10 2.38 -11.43
C GLU A 240 13.43 2.86 -12.74
N GLY A 241 13.89 2.34 -13.88
CA GLY A 241 13.32 2.61 -15.19
C GLY A 241 11.97 1.92 -15.36
N MET A 242 11.01 2.61 -15.96
CA MET A 242 9.69 2.05 -16.24
C MET A 242 9.75 0.88 -17.21
N VAL A 243 9.01 -0.19 -16.89
CA VAL A 243 8.93 -1.43 -17.68
C VAL A 243 7.48 -1.89 -17.80
N CYS A 244 7.11 -2.38 -18.97
CA CYS A 244 5.85 -3.08 -19.20
C CYS A 244 6.06 -4.59 -19.05
N LEU A 245 5.38 -5.20 -18.07
CA LEU A 245 5.46 -6.61 -17.74
C LEU A 245 4.40 -7.37 -18.55
N CYS A 246 4.82 -8.12 -19.57
CA CYS A 246 3.93 -8.76 -20.53
C CYS A 246 3.66 -10.24 -20.25
N SER A 247 4.64 -10.92 -19.66
CA SER A 247 4.56 -12.30 -19.23
C SER A 247 5.62 -12.56 -18.15
N ALA A 248 5.65 -13.76 -17.58
CA ALA A 248 6.65 -14.14 -16.58
C ALA A 248 8.11 -14.02 -17.06
N SER A 249 8.34 -13.97 -18.37
CA SER A 249 9.69 -13.92 -18.96
C SER A 249 9.86 -12.84 -20.02
N THR A 250 8.85 -11.99 -20.24
CA THR A 250 8.88 -11.00 -21.33
C THR A 250 8.52 -9.64 -20.79
N ASN A 251 9.51 -8.76 -20.86
CA ASN A 251 9.40 -7.35 -20.52
C ASN A 251 9.49 -6.53 -21.80
N ALA A 252 8.74 -5.43 -21.86
CA ALA A 252 8.78 -4.46 -22.94
C ALA A 252 8.94 -3.05 -22.39
N THR A 253 9.39 -2.10 -23.21
CA THR A 253 9.59 -0.71 -22.76
C THR A 253 8.27 0.06 -22.61
N ARG A 254 7.25 -0.27 -23.41
CA ARG A 254 5.97 0.50 -23.45
C ARG A 254 4.72 -0.34 -23.62
N GLU A 255 4.77 -1.38 -24.45
CA GLU A 255 3.60 -2.20 -24.78
C GLU A 255 4.00 -3.62 -25.14
N CYS A 256 3.10 -4.56 -24.90
CA CYS A 256 3.26 -5.96 -25.20
C CYS A 256 2.96 -6.26 -26.67
N ALA A 257 3.70 -7.21 -27.24
CA ALA A 257 3.48 -7.64 -28.61
C ALA A 257 2.10 -8.30 -28.76
N ALA A 258 1.41 -8.00 -29.87
CA ALA A 258 0.14 -8.62 -30.20
C ALA A 258 0.28 -10.16 -30.21
N GLY A 259 -0.45 -10.84 -29.32
CA GLY A 259 -0.40 -12.30 -29.16
C GLY A 259 0.35 -12.83 -27.94
N SER A 260 0.88 -11.98 -27.04
CA SER A 260 1.52 -12.44 -25.79
C SER A 260 0.54 -12.75 -24.65
N VAL A 261 -0.76 -12.50 -24.85
CA VAL A 261 -1.79 -12.68 -23.81
C VAL A 261 -2.33 -14.11 -23.89
N THR A 262 -1.70 -15.03 -23.16
CA THR A 262 -2.41 -16.24 -22.71
C THR A 262 -3.26 -15.83 -21.52
N ALA A 263 -4.51 -15.45 -21.79
CA ALA A 263 -5.55 -15.44 -20.79
C ALA A 263 -5.57 -16.83 -20.13
N GLY A 264 -5.59 -16.86 -18.79
CA GLY A 264 -5.61 -18.09 -18.02
C GLY A 264 -6.84 -18.93 -18.37
N ASP A 265 -6.65 -19.94 -19.20
CA ASP A 265 -7.52 -21.11 -19.28
C ASP A 265 -6.69 -22.34 -19.67
N GLY A 266 -6.96 -23.45 -18.99
CA GLY A 266 -6.57 -24.80 -19.38
C GLY A 266 -5.08 -25.11 -19.53
N SER A 267 -4.52 -25.76 -18.52
CA SER A 267 -3.26 -26.51 -18.62
C SER A 267 -3.24 -27.44 -19.85
N ASN A 268 -2.57 -27.05 -20.92
CA ASN A 268 -2.06 -28.00 -21.91
C ASN A 268 -0.62 -28.35 -21.54
N ASN A 269 -0.54 -29.30 -20.61
CA ASN A 269 0.66 -30.03 -20.25
C ASN A 269 1.15 -30.75 -21.52
N PHE A 270 2.03 -30.12 -22.29
CA PHE A 270 2.75 -30.81 -23.36
C PHE A 270 3.56 -31.93 -22.68
N PRO A 271 3.31 -33.21 -22.98
CA PRO A 271 3.70 -34.28 -22.08
C PRO A 271 5.19 -34.56 -22.26
N TRP A 272 6.03 -33.86 -21.52
CA TRP A 272 7.46 -34.17 -21.40
C TRP A 272 7.67 -35.64 -20.95
N LYS A 273 6.68 -36.21 -20.25
CA LYS A 273 6.63 -37.64 -19.90
C LYS A 273 6.66 -38.57 -21.13
N PHE A 274 6.13 -38.17 -22.28
CA PHE A 274 6.17 -38.98 -23.52
C PHE A 274 7.58 -39.03 -24.13
N CYS A 275 8.34 -37.93 -24.05
CA CYS A 275 9.73 -37.90 -24.52
C CYS A 275 10.64 -38.79 -23.66
N TYR A 276 10.48 -38.77 -22.33
CA TYR A 276 11.25 -39.65 -21.43
C TYR A 276 10.92 -41.14 -21.64
N ALA A 277 9.65 -41.47 -21.87
CA ALA A 277 9.24 -42.86 -22.11
C ALA A 277 9.84 -43.41 -23.42
N LEU A 278 9.87 -42.61 -24.50
CA LEU A 278 10.43 -43.04 -25.78
C LEU A 278 11.96 -43.24 -25.75
N VAL A 279 12.67 -42.42 -24.97
CA VAL A 279 14.13 -42.55 -24.78
C VAL A 279 14.49 -43.76 -23.91
N LEU A 280 13.67 -44.06 -22.89
CA LEU A 280 13.85 -45.27 -22.08
C LEU A 280 13.54 -46.55 -22.87
N ILE A 281 12.51 -46.53 -23.73
CA ILE A 281 12.15 -47.70 -24.56
C ILE A 281 13.22 -47.95 -25.63
N SER A 282 13.76 -46.91 -26.28
CA SER A 282 14.81 -47.08 -27.29
C SER A 282 16.13 -47.56 -26.69
N SER A 283 16.46 -47.10 -25.48
CA SER A 283 17.67 -47.54 -24.78
C SER A 283 17.58 -48.99 -24.28
N VAL A 284 16.41 -49.44 -23.81
CA VAL A 284 16.19 -50.85 -23.43
C VAL A 284 16.18 -51.78 -24.65
N LEU A 285 15.61 -51.34 -25.79
CA LEU A 285 15.60 -52.11 -27.04
C LEU A 285 17.02 -52.31 -27.59
N MET A 286 17.89 -51.31 -27.50
CA MET A 286 19.29 -51.40 -27.91
C MET A 286 20.13 -52.31 -27.00
N ILE A 287 19.78 -52.41 -25.71
CA ILE A 287 20.44 -53.33 -24.76
C ILE A 287 20.06 -54.78 -25.06
N LEU A 288 18.80 -55.05 -25.42
CA LEU A 288 18.32 -56.38 -25.79
C LEU A 288 18.83 -56.89 -27.14
N LEU A 289 19.20 -56.00 -28.06
CA LEU A 289 19.75 -56.35 -29.37
C LEU A 289 21.28 -56.55 -29.38
N CYS A 290 21.97 -56.24 -28.28
CA CYS A 290 23.44 -56.26 -28.18
C CYS A 290 23.96 -57.31 -27.17
N ASN A 291 23.10 -58.25 -26.77
CA ASN A 291 23.39 -59.42 -25.93
C ASN A 291 23.08 -60.68 -26.73
#